data_AF-A0A532EGR2-F1
#
_entry.id   AF-A0A532EGR2-F1
#
_cell.length_a   1.000
_cell.length_b   1.000
_cell.length_c   1.000
_cell.angle_alpha   90.00
_cell.angle_beta   90.00
_cell.angle_gamma   90.00
#
_symmetry.space_group_name_H-M   'P 1'
#
loop_
_entity.id
_entity.type
_entity.pdbx_description
1 polymer ?
#
loop_
_entity_poly.entity_id
_entity_poly.type
_entity_poly.pdbx_seq_one_letter_code
_entity_poly.pdbx_strand_id
1 'polypeptide(L)'
;MDQQHPSPSRWAIVLAGGEGTRMQPLVHRWLGFNRPKQYCAFVGSRSMFQHTVDRAALVTAPERIVAVVGRDHRDEILTQLQGRTIGQVIYQPRNCETAAGLFLPLTYIHARAPGATVVIFPSDHFIHPEDRFLAAVRRITDLAETMPDRLVLLGIRPDRLEMEYGWILPGAALSSQEDAPLCEVHSFMEKPNRIQAVKAFRHGALWNTFVFAA
;
A
#
# COMPACT_ATOMS: atom_id res chain seq x y z
N MET A 1 -15.97 -25.74 26.38
CA MET A 1 -14.59 -25.56 25.90
C MET A 1 -14.67 -24.65 24.70
N ASP A 2 -14.83 -23.35 24.95
CA ASP A 2 -14.81 -22.33 23.90
C ASP A 2 -13.35 -22.05 23.58
N GLN A 3 -12.85 -22.60 22.48
CA GLN A 3 -11.62 -22.10 21.88
C GLN A 3 -11.97 -20.83 21.13
N GLN A 4 -12.04 -19.70 21.85
CA GLN A 4 -11.93 -18.39 21.24
C GLN A 4 -10.57 -18.33 20.54
N HIS A 5 -10.56 -18.58 19.23
CA HIS A 5 -9.42 -18.21 18.41
C HIS A 5 -9.25 -16.69 18.59
N PRO A 6 -8.10 -16.19 19.09
CA PRO A 6 -7.88 -14.76 19.13
C PRO A 6 -8.03 -14.24 17.70
N SER A 7 -8.85 -13.22 17.50
CA SER A 7 -8.95 -12.54 16.21
C SER A 7 -7.53 -12.26 15.69
N PRO A 8 -7.23 -12.57 14.42
CA PRO A 8 -5.87 -12.45 13.91
C PRO A 8 -5.34 -11.04 14.17
N SER A 9 -4.13 -10.94 14.71
CA SER A 9 -3.55 -9.63 14.99
C SER A 9 -3.27 -8.94 13.66
N ARG A 10 -3.89 -7.78 13.43
CA ARG A 10 -3.62 -6.95 12.24
C ARG A 10 -2.24 -6.34 12.33
N TRP A 11 -1.49 -6.34 11.23
CA TRP A 11 -0.23 -5.63 11.06
C TRP A 11 -0.28 -4.76 9.82
N ALA A 12 0.59 -3.76 9.77
CA ALA A 12 0.72 -2.89 8.60
C ALA A 12 2.16 -2.83 8.13
N ILE A 13 2.38 -2.91 6.83
CA ILE A 13 3.65 -2.62 6.19
C ILE A 13 3.52 -1.32 5.40
N VAL A 14 4.35 -0.34 5.72
CA VAL A 14 4.46 0.93 4.98
C VAL A 14 5.69 0.86 4.08
N LEU A 15 5.48 0.78 2.77
CA LEU A 15 6.54 0.68 1.76
C LEU A 15 7.03 2.08 1.35
N ALA A 16 8.21 2.44 1.84
CA ALA A 16 8.88 3.73 1.65
C ALA A 16 10.33 3.59 1.12
N GLY A 17 10.62 2.47 0.47
CA GLY A 17 11.93 2.15 -0.12
C GLY A 17 12.17 2.75 -1.52
N GLY A 18 11.18 3.42 -2.10
CA GLY A 18 11.31 3.97 -3.46
C GLY A 18 12.23 5.19 -3.53
N GLU A 19 13.11 5.20 -4.53
CA GLU A 19 14.05 6.30 -4.81
C GLU A 19 13.36 7.51 -5.47
N GLY A 20 12.21 7.31 -6.12
CA GLY A 20 11.48 8.40 -6.77
C GLY A 20 12.22 9.07 -7.92
N THR A 21 13.13 8.37 -8.60
CA THR A 21 14.04 8.89 -9.65
C THR A 21 13.32 9.74 -10.70
N ARG A 22 12.11 9.36 -11.13
CA ARG A 22 11.31 10.13 -12.09
C ARG A 22 10.92 11.53 -11.60
N MET A 23 10.69 11.70 -10.31
CA MET A 23 10.33 12.99 -9.71
C MET A 23 11.55 13.79 -9.25
N GLN A 24 12.74 13.19 -9.24
CA GLN A 24 13.96 13.83 -8.75
C GLN A 24 14.27 15.18 -9.42
N PRO A 25 14.15 15.36 -10.76
CA PRO A 25 14.39 16.66 -11.38
C PRO A 25 13.40 17.74 -10.93
N LEU A 26 12.15 17.37 -10.69
CA LEU A 26 11.11 18.27 -10.20
C LEU A 26 11.37 18.65 -8.74
N VAL A 27 11.66 17.66 -7.89
CA VAL A 27 11.97 17.86 -6.47
C VAL A 27 13.20 18.75 -6.31
N HIS A 28 14.27 18.49 -7.07
CA HIS A 28 15.49 19.30 -7.01
C HIS A 28 15.22 20.75 -7.43
N ARG A 29 14.44 20.97 -8.49
CA ARG A 29 14.05 22.33 -8.92
C ARG A 29 13.23 23.06 -7.86
N TRP A 30 12.40 22.34 -7.12
CA TRP A 30 11.53 22.92 -6.11
C TRP A 30 12.22 23.17 -4.76
N LEU A 31 12.98 22.20 -4.26
CA LEU A 31 13.59 22.25 -2.92
C LEU A 31 15.06 22.71 -2.93
N GLY A 32 15.72 22.71 -4.09
CA GLY A 32 17.15 22.98 -4.23
C GLY A 32 18.06 21.78 -3.89
N PHE A 33 17.49 20.65 -3.49
CA PHE A 33 18.20 19.41 -3.19
C PHE A 33 17.34 18.18 -3.51
N ASN A 34 17.98 17.01 -3.58
CA ASN A 34 17.26 15.76 -3.83
C ASN A 34 16.62 15.24 -2.54
N ARG A 35 15.34 14.88 -2.63
CA ARG A 35 14.59 14.21 -1.56
C ARG A 35 13.66 13.16 -2.18
N PRO A 36 13.56 11.94 -1.62
CA PRO A 36 12.60 10.96 -2.10
C PRO A 36 11.17 11.50 -2.03
N LYS A 37 10.36 11.21 -3.06
CA LYS A 37 9.04 11.82 -3.26
C LYS A 37 8.08 11.58 -2.09
N GLN A 38 8.14 10.43 -1.43
CA GLN A 38 7.28 10.08 -0.31
C GLN A 38 7.46 11.01 0.91
N TYR A 39 8.62 11.65 1.02
CA TYR A 39 8.97 12.56 2.12
C TYR A 39 8.70 14.04 1.78
N CYS A 40 8.26 14.31 0.56
CA CYS A 40 7.92 15.65 0.10
C CYS A 40 6.47 16.00 0.45
N ALA A 41 6.24 17.19 0.99
CA ALA A 41 4.90 17.72 1.27
C ALA A 41 4.32 18.43 0.04
N PHE A 42 3.95 17.65 -0.99
CA PHE A 42 3.38 18.20 -2.23
C PHE A 42 2.01 18.87 -2.03
N VAL A 43 1.27 18.44 -1.00
CA VAL A 43 -0.07 18.95 -0.68
C VAL A 43 -0.13 19.20 0.82
N GLY A 44 -0.43 20.43 1.22
CA GLY A 44 -0.48 20.83 2.62
C GLY A 44 0.90 20.87 3.27
N SER A 45 0.96 20.55 4.56
CA SER A 45 2.18 20.68 5.39
C SER A 45 2.87 19.34 5.72
N ARG A 46 2.28 18.21 5.31
CA ARG A 46 2.75 16.86 5.66
C ARG A 46 3.12 16.07 4.42
N SER A 47 4.07 15.15 4.58
CA SER A 47 4.48 14.26 3.50
C SER A 47 3.49 13.11 3.29
N MET A 48 3.51 12.50 2.10
CA MET A 48 2.69 11.31 1.83
C MET A 48 3.03 10.14 2.75
N PHE A 49 4.30 10.03 3.16
CA PHE A 49 4.74 9.06 4.15
C PHE A 49 4.04 9.27 5.50
N GLN A 50 4.03 10.50 6.00
CA GLN A 50 3.37 10.84 7.28
C GLN A 50 1.87 10.55 7.24
N HIS A 51 1.21 10.97 6.17
CA HIS A 51 -0.19 10.64 5.93
C HIS A 51 -0.44 9.11 5.92
N THR A 52 0.46 8.34 5.33
CA THR A 52 0.33 6.88 5.26
C THR A 52 0.52 6.20 6.61
N VAL A 53 1.49 6.65 7.41
CA VAL A 53 1.68 6.15 8.78
C VAL A 53 0.46 6.44 9.65
N ASP A 54 -0.13 7.63 9.52
CA ASP A 54 -1.37 7.98 10.23
C ASP A 54 -2.53 7.05 9.86
N ARG A 55 -2.69 6.73 8.56
CA ARG A 55 -3.70 5.76 8.11
C ARG A 55 -3.43 4.35 8.64
N ALA A 56 -2.18 3.90 8.61
CA ALA A 56 -1.81 2.59 9.14
C ALA A 56 -2.12 2.47 10.64
N ALA A 57 -1.91 3.54 11.41
CA ALA A 57 -2.24 3.61 12.84
C ALA A 57 -3.75 3.58 13.13
N LEU A 58 -4.61 3.83 12.13
CA LEU A 58 -6.06 3.68 12.23
C LEU A 58 -6.57 2.27 11.88
N VAL A 59 -5.65 1.38 11.47
CA VAL A 59 -5.90 -0.02 11.11
C VAL A 59 -5.27 -0.98 12.13
N THR A 60 -4.11 -0.63 12.68
CA THR A 60 -3.45 -1.41 13.72
C THR A 60 -2.73 -0.53 14.74
N ALA A 61 -2.38 -1.11 15.89
CA ALA A 61 -1.59 -0.43 16.91
C ALA A 61 -0.22 0.00 16.35
N PRO A 62 0.33 1.17 16.75
CA PRO A 62 1.61 1.67 16.22
C PRO A 62 2.76 0.66 16.31
N GLU A 63 2.78 -0.18 17.35
CA GLU A 63 3.79 -1.22 17.60
C GLU A 63 3.75 -2.37 16.57
N ARG A 64 2.67 -2.44 15.77
CA ARG A 64 2.47 -3.43 14.70
C ARG A 64 2.61 -2.82 13.30
N ILE A 65 3.17 -1.62 13.22
CA ILE A 65 3.53 -0.97 11.96
C ILE A 65 5.02 -1.23 11.67
N VAL A 66 5.29 -1.78 10.48
CA VAL A 66 6.64 -1.99 9.95
C VAL A 66 6.85 -1.06 8.76
N ALA A 67 7.73 -0.08 8.88
CA ALA A 67 8.13 0.76 7.75
C ALA A 67 9.34 0.13 7.04
N VAL A 68 9.29 0.03 5.71
CA VAL A 68 10.41 -0.41 4.88
C VAL A 68 10.98 0.78 4.14
N VAL A 69 12.25 1.09 4.38
CA VAL A 69 12.91 2.30 3.86
C VAL A 69 14.24 1.95 3.22
N GLY A 70 14.71 2.74 2.25
CA GLY A 70 16.08 2.62 1.78
C GLY A 70 17.07 2.98 2.89
N ARG A 71 18.23 2.30 2.94
CA ARG A 71 19.29 2.57 3.93
C ARG A 71 19.72 4.04 3.94
N ASP A 72 19.78 4.66 2.75
CA ASP A 72 20.22 6.04 2.58
C ASP A 72 19.15 7.06 3.01
N HIS A 73 17.93 6.61 3.34
CA HIS A 73 16.83 7.45 3.83
C HIS A 73 16.79 7.53 5.36
N ARG A 74 17.81 7.04 6.07
CA ARG A 74 17.80 6.91 7.54
C ARG A 74 17.54 8.22 8.29
N ASP A 75 18.17 9.30 7.88
CA ASP A 75 18.00 10.58 8.58
C ASP A 75 16.64 11.22 8.24
N GLU A 76 16.16 10.99 7.01
CA GLU A 76 14.86 11.46 6.56
C GLU A 76 13.73 10.75 7.31
N ILE A 77 13.77 9.42 7.48
CA ILE A 77 12.73 8.70 8.21
C ILE A 77 12.60 9.15 9.67
N LEU A 78 13.73 9.42 10.35
CA LEU A 78 13.73 9.92 11.73
C LEU A 78 13.04 11.30 11.83
N THR A 79 13.32 12.18 10.85
CA THR A 79 12.66 13.49 10.75
C THR A 79 11.17 13.34 10.48
N GLN A 80 10.79 12.45 9.58
CA GLN A 80 9.40 12.26 9.13
C GLN A 80 8.51 11.66 10.22
N LEU A 81 9.05 10.78 11.06
CA LEU A 81 8.32 10.21 12.18
C LEU A 81 8.01 11.25 13.28
N GLN A 82 8.76 12.35 13.38
CA GLN A 82 8.50 13.45 14.33
C GLN A 82 8.25 12.96 15.77
N GLY A 83 9.04 11.98 16.24
CA GLY A 83 8.91 11.39 17.57
C GLY A 83 7.79 10.36 17.73
N ARG A 84 7.05 10.02 16.67
CA ARG A 84 6.09 8.91 16.68
C ARG A 84 6.84 7.58 16.76
N THR A 85 6.44 6.76 17.71
CA THR A 85 6.92 5.38 17.83
C THR A 85 6.11 4.50 16.89
N ILE A 86 6.80 3.79 16.00
CA ILE A 86 6.25 2.65 15.26
C ILE A 86 6.99 1.38 15.68
N GLY A 87 6.41 0.22 15.37
CA GLY A 87 6.96 -1.07 15.77
C GLY A 87 8.37 -1.34 15.25
N GLN A 88 8.59 -1.17 13.95
CA GLN A 88 9.91 -1.44 13.37
C GLN A 88 10.17 -0.60 12.11
N VAL A 89 11.43 -0.19 11.92
CA VAL A 89 11.93 0.33 10.64
C VAL A 89 12.94 -0.66 10.07
N ILE A 90 12.65 -1.19 8.90
CA ILE A 90 13.55 -2.09 8.15
C ILE A 90 14.24 -1.29 7.06
N TYR A 91 15.56 -1.19 7.17
CA TYR A 91 16.42 -0.53 6.19
C TYR A 91 16.85 -1.52 5.10
N GLN A 92 16.39 -1.31 3.87
CA GLN A 92 16.82 -2.08 2.71
C GLN A 92 18.22 -1.63 2.30
N PRO A 93 19.19 -2.56 2.14
CA PRO A 93 20.56 -2.20 1.77
C PRO A 93 20.67 -1.64 0.34
N ARG A 94 19.70 -1.96 -0.52
CA ARG A 94 19.52 -1.44 -1.87
C ARG A 94 18.06 -1.62 -2.28
N ASN A 95 17.58 -0.82 -3.22
CA ASN A 95 16.26 -1.02 -3.81
C ASN A 95 16.26 -2.28 -4.70
N CYS A 96 15.47 -3.28 -4.31
CA CYS A 96 15.26 -4.55 -5.03
C CYS A 96 13.80 -4.72 -5.46
N GLU A 97 13.09 -3.60 -5.67
CA GLU A 97 11.66 -3.56 -5.98
C GLU A 97 10.75 -4.11 -4.87
N THR A 98 9.44 -4.03 -5.11
CA THR A 98 8.39 -4.24 -4.11
C THR A 98 8.38 -5.65 -3.53
N ALA A 99 8.61 -6.69 -4.33
CA ALA A 99 8.55 -8.08 -3.86
C ALA A 99 9.62 -8.36 -2.78
N ALA A 100 10.86 -7.93 -3.00
CA ALA A 100 11.93 -8.04 -2.01
C ALA A 100 11.66 -7.13 -0.79
N GLY A 101 11.07 -5.95 -1.02
CA GLY A 101 10.63 -5.05 0.04
C GLY A 101 9.53 -5.60 0.93
N LEU A 102 8.72 -6.53 0.43
CA LEU A 102 7.67 -7.22 1.19
C LEU A 102 8.16 -8.50 1.86
N PHE A 103 9.06 -9.25 1.24
CA PHE A 103 9.47 -10.55 1.75
C PHE A 103 10.05 -10.49 3.17
N LEU A 104 10.98 -9.56 3.42
CA LEU A 104 11.63 -9.40 4.72
C LEU A 104 10.66 -8.97 5.85
N PRO A 105 9.86 -7.89 5.73
CA PRO A 105 8.90 -7.54 6.77
C PRO A 105 7.84 -8.61 6.98
N LEU A 106 7.38 -9.30 5.93
CA LEU A 106 6.43 -10.41 6.09
C LEU A 106 7.03 -11.55 6.91
N THR A 107 8.28 -11.91 6.66
CA THR A 107 9.00 -12.92 7.46
C THR A 107 9.17 -12.47 8.91
N TYR A 108 9.49 -11.20 9.13
CA TYR A 108 9.58 -10.61 10.47
C TYR A 108 8.26 -10.68 11.25
N ILE A 109 7.14 -10.37 10.58
CA ILE A 109 5.79 -10.41 11.16
C ILE A 109 5.40 -11.86 11.44
N HIS A 110 5.58 -12.76 10.47
CA HIS A 110 5.25 -14.17 10.61
C HIS A 110 5.97 -14.83 11.80
N ALA A 111 7.24 -14.50 12.03
CA ALA A 111 8.01 -14.99 13.18
C ALA A 111 7.49 -14.50 14.54
N ARG A 112 6.74 -13.38 14.58
CA ARG A 112 6.22 -12.76 15.81
C ARG A 112 4.76 -13.07 16.07
N ALA A 113 3.97 -13.08 15.01
CA ALA A 113 2.54 -13.30 15.03
C ALA A 113 2.15 -14.22 13.87
N PRO A 114 2.35 -15.54 14.02
CA PRO A 114 1.85 -16.51 13.05
C PRO A 114 0.33 -16.33 12.87
N GLY A 115 -0.13 -16.25 11.63
CA GLY A 115 -1.54 -16.01 11.30
C GLY A 115 -1.98 -14.54 11.42
N ALA A 116 -1.06 -13.59 11.55
CA ALA A 116 -1.37 -12.17 11.43
C ALA A 116 -1.87 -11.82 10.03
N THR A 117 -2.94 -11.03 9.96
CA THR A 117 -3.36 -10.36 8.73
C THR A 117 -2.53 -9.10 8.53
N VAL A 118 -1.94 -8.95 7.35
CA VAL A 118 -1.01 -7.86 7.03
C VAL A 118 -1.61 -6.98 5.94
N VAL A 119 -1.70 -5.68 6.22
CA VAL A 119 -2.13 -4.68 5.24
C VAL A 119 -0.92 -3.94 4.68
N ILE A 120 -0.83 -3.86 3.36
CA ILE A 120 0.27 -3.20 2.65
C ILE A 120 -0.14 -1.80 2.22
N PHE A 121 0.70 -0.81 2.55
CA PHE A 121 0.51 0.59 2.17
C PHE A 121 1.73 1.13 1.41
N PRO A 122 1.57 1.52 0.14
CA PRO A 122 2.53 2.38 -0.55
C PRO A 122 2.57 3.76 0.12
N SER A 123 3.76 4.28 0.42
CA SER A 123 3.91 5.52 1.19
C SER A 123 3.86 6.80 0.35
N ASP A 124 3.60 6.69 -0.95
CA ASP A 124 3.72 7.76 -1.94
C ASP A 124 2.39 8.05 -2.65
N HIS A 125 1.28 7.50 -2.16
CA HIS A 125 -0.05 7.75 -2.68
C HIS A 125 -0.70 8.98 -2.07
N PHE A 126 -1.21 9.85 -2.93
CA PHE A 126 -2.16 10.88 -2.54
C PHE A 126 -3.57 10.27 -2.48
N ILE A 127 -4.25 10.43 -1.34
CA ILE A 127 -5.54 9.80 -1.08
C ILE A 127 -6.52 10.85 -0.56
N HIS A 128 -7.64 10.98 -1.25
CA HIS A 128 -8.76 11.83 -0.85
C HIS A 128 -10.08 11.29 -1.43
N PRO A 129 -11.18 11.22 -0.66
CA PRO A 129 -11.29 11.49 0.77
C PRO A 129 -10.79 10.30 1.62
N GLU A 130 -10.13 10.61 2.74
CA GLU A 130 -9.34 9.65 3.53
C GLU A 130 -10.19 8.65 4.33
N ASP A 131 -11.36 9.09 4.78
CA ASP A 131 -12.36 8.27 5.48
C ASP A 131 -12.90 7.13 4.59
N ARG A 132 -13.22 7.43 3.32
CA ARG A 132 -13.67 6.41 2.36
C ARG A 132 -12.59 5.38 2.07
N PHE A 133 -11.34 5.83 1.95
CA PHE A 133 -10.20 4.91 1.78
C PHE A 133 -10.03 4.00 3.00
N LEU A 134 -10.08 4.55 4.22
CA LEU A 134 -9.96 3.75 5.44
C LEU A 134 -11.10 2.74 5.59
N ALA A 135 -12.32 3.09 5.19
CA ALA A 135 -13.45 2.15 5.16
C ALA A 135 -13.18 0.99 4.17
N ALA A 136 -12.64 1.28 2.99
CA ALA A 136 -12.26 0.26 2.01
C ALA A 136 -11.12 -0.63 2.53
N VAL A 137 -10.10 -0.05 3.18
CA VAL A 137 -9.00 -0.81 3.79
C VAL A 137 -9.51 -1.75 4.87
N ARG A 138 -10.32 -1.25 5.81
CA ARG A 138 -10.92 -2.10 6.87
C ARG A 138 -11.68 -3.27 6.27
N ARG A 139 -12.48 -3.01 5.22
CA ARG A 139 -13.21 -4.05 4.54
C ARG A 139 -12.32 -5.12 3.89
N ILE A 140 -11.25 -4.74 3.18
CA ILE A 140 -10.36 -5.76 2.60
C ILE A 140 -9.59 -6.53 3.67
N THR A 141 -9.30 -5.90 4.80
CA THR A 141 -8.72 -6.59 5.98
C THR A 141 -9.68 -7.62 6.53
N ASP A 142 -10.93 -7.24 6.81
CA ASP A 142 -11.96 -8.15 7.30
C ASP A 142 -12.18 -9.32 6.32
N LEU A 143 -12.19 -9.04 5.01
CA LEU A 143 -12.32 -10.07 3.98
C LEU A 143 -11.13 -11.04 3.96
N ALA A 144 -9.89 -10.54 4.07
CA ALA A 144 -8.69 -11.38 4.16
C ALA A 144 -8.73 -12.29 5.39
N GLU A 145 -9.22 -11.78 6.53
CA GLU A 145 -9.40 -12.58 7.76
C GLU A 145 -10.40 -13.74 7.58
N THR A 146 -11.43 -13.55 6.74
CA THR A 146 -12.43 -14.59 6.44
C THR A 146 -12.02 -15.54 5.30
N MET A 147 -11.01 -15.18 4.51
CA MET A 147 -10.55 -15.94 3.34
C MET A 147 -9.03 -16.16 3.43
N PRO A 148 -8.55 -17.01 4.36
CA PRO A 148 -7.13 -17.11 4.70
C PRO A 148 -6.21 -17.55 3.55
N ASP A 149 -6.76 -18.19 2.51
CA ASP A 149 -6.01 -18.61 1.32
C ASP A 149 -6.07 -17.58 0.18
N ARG A 150 -6.57 -16.37 0.43
CA ARG A 150 -6.75 -15.32 -0.59
C ARG A 150 -6.17 -13.98 -0.14
N LEU A 151 -5.49 -13.32 -1.07
CA LEU A 151 -5.14 -11.92 -0.96
C LEU A 151 -6.27 -11.06 -1.51
N VAL A 152 -6.64 -10.01 -0.79
CA VAL A 152 -7.68 -9.06 -1.18
C VAL A 152 -7.06 -7.69 -1.45
N LEU A 153 -7.22 -7.17 -2.67
CA LEU A 153 -6.62 -5.90 -3.09
C LEU A 153 -7.67 -4.84 -3.47
N LEU A 154 -7.29 -3.57 -3.31
CA LEU A 154 -8.11 -2.45 -3.76
C LEU A 154 -7.83 -2.14 -5.23
N GLY A 155 -8.87 -2.24 -6.05
CA GLY A 155 -8.91 -1.67 -7.39
C GLY A 155 -9.63 -0.33 -7.39
N ILE A 156 -9.20 0.61 -8.23
CA ILE A 156 -9.88 1.89 -8.42
C ILE A 156 -10.33 2.05 -9.87
N ARG A 157 -11.53 2.62 -10.09
CA ARG A 157 -12.02 2.90 -11.44
C ARG A 157 -11.10 3.94 -12.11
N PRO A 158 -10.59 3.66 -13.32
CA PRO A 158 -9.75 4.61 -14.04
C PRO A 158 -10.57 5.82 -14.50
N ASP A 159 -10.00 7.01 -14.38
CA ASP A 159 -10.56 8.26 -14.94
C ASP A 159 -9.97 8.63 -16.31
N ARG A 160 -8.86 7.98 -16.68
CA ARG A 160 -8.14 8.19 -17.94
C ARG A 160 -7.38 6.93 -18.34
N LEU A 161 -6.72 7.00 -19.49
CA LEU A 161 -5.76 6.00 -19.90
C LEU A 161 -4.42 6.23 -19.22
N GLU A 162 -3.90 5.22 -18.51
CA GLU A 162 -2.61 5.26 -17.83
C GLU A 162 -1.85 3.96 -18.12
N MET A 163 -0.60 4.08 -18.59
CA MET A 163 0.23 2.94 -19.01
C MET A 163 1.31 2.62 -17.98
N GLU A 164 1.54 3.49 -17.00
CA GLU A 164 2.52 3.27 -15.94
C GLU A 164 1.92 2.56 -14.71
N TYR A 165 0.63 2.27 -14.74
CA TYR A 165 -0.08 1.56 -13.66
C TYR A 165 -0.30 0.09 -14.01
N GLY A 166 -0.47 -0.73 -12.97
CA GLY A 166 -1.05 -2.05 -13.11
C GLY A 166 -2.56 -1.96 -13.34
N TRP A 167 -3.10 -2.88 -14.13
CA TRP A 167 -4.54 -2.98 -14.42
C TRP A 167 -5.07 -4.35 -14.00
N ILE A 168 -6.26 -4.36 -13.42
CA ILE A 168 -6.96 -5.54 -12.92
C ILE A 168 -8.23 -5.68 -13.74
N LEU A 169 -8.41 -6.81 -14.41
CA LEU A 169 -9.68 -7.17 -15.01
C LEU A 169 -10.50 -7.95 -13.97
N PRO A 170 -11.64 -7.41 -13.50
CA PRO A 170 -12.52 -8.15 -12.60
C PRO A 170 -13.10 -9.39 -13.27
N GLY A 171 -13.20 -10.48 -12.53
CA GLY A 171 -13.85 -11.73 -12.90
C GLY A 171 -15.24 -11.85 -12.29
N ALA A 172 -15.61 -13.07 -11.90
CA ALA A 172 -16.90 -13.36 -11.29
C ALA A 172 -17.09 -12.59 -9.97
N ALA A 173 -18.30 -12.09 -9.75
CA ALA A 173 -18.66 -11.45 -8.48
C ALA A 173 -18.79 -12.51 -7.38
N LEU A 174 -18.09 -12.30 -6.26
CA LEU A 174 -18.21 -13.10 -5.04
C LEU A 174 -19.21 -12.48 -4.07
N SER A 175 -19.36 -11.16 -4.08
CA SER A 175 -20.47 -10.46 -3.41
C SER A 175 -20.81 -9.15 -4.10
N SER A 176 -22.10 -8.88 -4.24
CA SER A 176 -22.62 -7.64 -4.80
C SER A 176 -22.98 -6.67 -3.68
N GLN A 177 -22.08 -5.74 -3.37
CA GLN A 177 -22.44 -4.48 -2.69
C GLN A 177 -22.43 -3.36 -3.75
N GLU A 178 -23.45 -2.50 -3.73
CA GLU A 178 -23.72 -1.53 -4.81
C GLU A 178 -22.52 -0.64 -5.14
N ASP A 179 -21.77 -0.18 -4.14
CA ASP A 179 -20.69 0.80 -4.33
C ASP A 179 -19.28 0.22 -4.41
N ALA A 180 -19.10 -1.06 -4.05
CA ALA A 180 -17.81 -1.72 -4.03
C ALA A 180 -18.02 -3.24 -4.08
N PRO A 181 -18.18 -3.85 -5.27
CA PRO A 181 -18.34 -5.29 -5.38
C PRO A 181 -17.04 -6.01 -5.03
N LEU A 182 -17.16 -7.20 -4.42
CA LEU A 182 -16.04 -8.12 -4.31
C LEU A 182 -16.08 -9.04 -5.53
N CYS A 183 -15.02 -9.00 -6.33
CA CYS A 183 -14.88 -9.84 -7.51
C CYS A 183 -13.60 -10.65 -7.42
N GLU A 184 -13.57 -11.79 -8.10
CA GLU A 184 -12.32 -12.45 -8.43
C GLU A 184 -11.47 -11.58 -9.35
N VAL A 185 -10.16 -11.80 -9.35
CA VAL A 185 -9.27 -11.21 -10.37
C VAL A 185 -9.19 -12.18 -11.53
N HIS A 186 -9.76 -11.81 -12.68
CA HIS A 186 -9.62 -12.60 -13.90
C HIS A 186 -8.19 -12.53 -14.43
N SER A 187 -7.62 -11.32 -14.49
CA SER A 187 -6.26 -11.13 -14.97
C SER A 187 -5.65 -9.83 -14.48
N PHE A 188 -4.32 -9.82 -14.36
CA PHE A 188 -3.52 -8.65 -14.01
C PHE A 188 -2.59 -8.27 -15.17
N MET A 189 -2.43 -6.98 -15.43
CA MET A 189 -1.54 -6.45 -16.47
C MET A 189 -0.67 -5.34 -15.88
N GLU A 190 0.61 -5.59 -15.69
CA GLU A 190 1.56 -4.56 -15.25
C GLU A 190 1.98 -3.70 -16.43
N LYS A 191 1.77 -2.39 -16.33
CA LYS A 191 2.20 -1.37 -17.29
C LYS A 191 1.86 -1.72 -18.76
N PRO A 192 0.57 -1.87 -19.08
CA PRO A 192 0.15 -2.29 -20.42
C PRO A 192 0.55 -1.27 -21.48
N ASN A 193 0.81 -1.75 -22.69
CA ASN A 193 0.92 -0.86 -23.84
C ASN A 193 -0.41 -0.16 -24.13
N ARG A 194 -0.38 0.88 -24.96
CA ARG A 194 -1.57 1.70 -25.26
C ARG A 194 -2.76 0.89 -25.77
N ILE A 195 -2.55 -0.12 -26.61
CA ILE A 195 -3.62 -0.96 -27.17
C ILE A 195 -4.26 -1.80 -26.05
N GLN A 196 -3.43 -2.42 -25.20
CA GLN A 196 -3.87 -3.20 -24.06
C GLN A 196 -4.65 -2.32 -23.06
N ALA A 197 -4.14 -1.14 -22.74
CA ALA A 197 -4.79 -0.20 -21.81
C ALA A 197 -6.16 0.26 -22.35
N VAL A 198 -6.28 0.57 -23.65
CA VAL A 198 -7.57 0.94 -24.27
C VAL A 198 -8.57 -0.20 -24.18
N LYS A 199 -8.12 -1.44 -24.43
CA LYS A 199 -8.97 -2.62 -24.28
C LYS A 199 -9.40 -2.78 -22.83
N ALA A 200 -8.48 -2.69 -21.87
CA ALA A 200 -8.75 -2.82 -20.45
C ALA A 200 -9.80 -1.78 -19.99
N PHE A 201 -9.59 -0.51 -20.33
CA PHE A 201 -10.51 0.58 -20.00
C PHE A 201 -11.94 0.32 -20.53
N ARG A 202 -12.08 -0.17 -21.76
CA ARG A 202 -13.39 -0.50 -22.36
C ARG A 202 -14.09 -1.68 -21.68
N HIS A 203 -13.36 -2.60 -21.08
CA HIS A 203 -13.91 -3.78 -20.39
C HIS A 203 -14.12 -3.54 -18.88
N GLY A 204 -14.06 -2.28 -18.42
CA GLY A 204 -14.28 -1.96 -17.02
C GLY A 204 -13.15 -2.43 -16.10
N ALA A 205 -11.93 -2.59 -16.62
CA ALA A 205 -10.77 -2.88 -15.79
C ALA A 205 -10.48 -1.73 -14.81
N LEU A 206 -9.90 -2.10 -13.67
CA LEU A 206 -9.55 -1.20 -12.57
C LEU A 206 -8.03 -0.94 -12.57
N TRP A 207 -7.59 0.20 -12.06
CA TRP A 207 -6.19 0.38 -11.70
C TRP A 207 -5.86 -0.36 -10.42
N ASN A 208 -4.68 -0.98 -10.40
CA ASN A 208 -4.08 -1.53 -9.20
C ASN A 208 -3.56 -0.41 -8.31
N THR A 209 -4.04 -0.38 -7.07
CA THR A 209 -3.59 0.58 -6.06
C THR A 209 -2.41 0.08 -5.24
N PHE A 210 -1.94 -1.17 -5.41
CA PHE A 210 -0.95 -1.80 -4.55
C PHE A 210 -1.29 -1.82 -3.04
N VAL A 211 -2.51 -1.45 -2.66
CA VAL A 211 -3.03 -1.62 -1.30
C VAL A 211 -3.79 -2.93 -1.24
N PHE A 212 -3.33 -3.84 -0.39
CA PHE A 212 -3.93 -5.15 -0.22
C PHE A 212 -3.74 -5.70 1.19
N ALA A 213 -4.57 -6.67 1.54
CA ALA A 213 -4.52 -7.41 2.79
C ALA A 213 -4.38 -8.91 2.49
N ALA A 214 -3.61 -9.61 3.31
CA ALA A 214 -3.36 -11.04 3.24
C ALA A 214 -3.09 -11.61 4.63
#